data_AF-A0A6G0W5J0-F1
#
_entry.id   AF-A0A6G0W5J0-F1
#
_cell.length_a   1.000
_cell.length_b   1.000
_cell.length_c   1.000
_cell.angle_alpha   90.00
_cell.angle_beta   90.00
_cell.angle_gamma   90.00
#
_symmetry.space_group_name_H-M   'P 1'
#
loop_
_entity.id
_entity.type
_entity.pdbx_description
1 polymer ?
#
loop_
_entity_poly.entity_id
_entity_poly.type
_entity_poly.pdbx_seq_one_letter_code
_entity_poly.pdbx_strand_id
1 'polypeptide(L)'
;MASTHSEGQPRVSPHRYNTRSSPQPTSAIVRLSAELFVKETVYARDHSGKRLPPHIFEAESWDAMKTQIFSHCLPHMMNKATYVGEPCVWSVSNESPSALEFETFVSIKLGRNIFKPTNTSQGHRYLQDHRNDTFTVAVFKWGNNINNASDLQQFQDQCIQPPTRDRAGAASESMHQSIVAQLKEKWGHVYNGFDATWRIGAAGILKQPLHTHSSAISLPPPANLLHLFERVPYGAEVRIEQAQQNFHLSTDIVNACLKDYDVLM
;
A
#
# COMPACT_ATOMS: atom_id res chain seq x y z
N MET A 1 81.41 -46.96 -40.74
CA MET A 1 79.97 -46.75 -41.00
C MET A 1 79.32 -46.27 -39.72
N ALA A 2 78.67 -45.10 -39.80
CA ALA A 2 77.61 -44.53 -38.94
C ALA A 2 77.76 -44.67 -37.40
N SER A 3 78.12 -43.61 -36.68
CA SER A 3 77.23 -42.52 -36.17
C SER A 3 76.65 -42.86 -34.79
N THR A 4 77.17 -42.25 -33.70
CA THR A 4 76.54 -41.17 -32.88
C THR A 4 75.25 -41.63 -32.16
N HIS A 5 74.95 -41.33 -30.89
CA HIS A 5 75.32 -40.21 -30.04
C HIS A 5 74.95 -40.53 -28.58
N SER A 6 75.52 -39.73 -27.68
CA SER A 6 75.36 -39.76 -26.23
C SER A 6 74.10 -39.02 -25.77
N GLU A 7 73.85 -39.16 -24.47
CA GLU A 7 73.15 -38.24 -23.56
C GLU A 7 71.62 -38.25 -23.42
N GLY A 8 71.21 -38.34 -22.14
CA GLY A 8 70.10 -37.53 -21.63
C GLY A 8 68.91 -38.30 -21.07
N GLN A 9 69.00 -38.76 -19.82
CA GLN A 9 67.82 -39.10 -19.02
C GLN A 9 66.90 -37.87 -18.85
N PRO A 10 65.57 -38.06 -18.92
CA PRO A 10 64.63 -37.23 -18.19
C PRO A 10 64.02 -38.01 -17.02
N ARG A 11 64.15 -37.47 -15.80
CA ARG A 11 63.27 -37.76 -14.66
C ARG A 11 61.87 -37.23 -14.98
N VAL A 12 60.84 -38.08 -14.91
CA VAL A 12 59.46 -37.62 -14.74
C VAL A 12 58.75 -38.53 -13.73
N SER A 13 58.21 -37.87 -12.70
CA SER A 13 57.57 -38.39 -11.49
C SER A 13 56.29 -39.20 -11.74
N PRO A 14 55.90 -40.09 -10.82
CA PRO A 14 54.67 -40.87 -10.95
C PRO A 14 53.42 -39.99 -10.81
N HIS A 15 52.49 -40.18 -11.76
CA HIS A 15 51.15 -39.61 -11.74
C HIS A 15 50.43 -39.95 -10.42
N ARG A 16 50.28 -38.95 -9.54
CA ARG A 16 49.24 -38.97 -8.51
C ARG A 16 47.95 -38.46 -9.16
N TYR A 17 47.00 -39.37 -9.37
CA TYR A 17 45.60 -39.00 -9.51
C TYR A 17 45.15 -38.31 -8.23
N ASN A 18 45.01 -36.99 -8.27
CA ASN A 18 44.26 -36.26 -7.25
C ASN A 18 42.79 -36.29 -7.64
N THR A 19 42.12 -37.41 -7.34
CA THR A 19 40.66 -37.44 -7.18
C THR A 19 40.32 -36.68 -5.90
N ARG A 20 40.12 -35.38 -6.03
CA ARG A 20 39.34 -34.62 -5.05
C ARG A 20 38.58 -33.53 -5.77
N SER A 21 37.45 -33.93 -6.37
CA SER A 21 36.32 -33.02 -6.57
C SER A 21 35.99 -32.43 -5.21
N SER A 22 36.49 -31.22 -4.97
CA SER A 22 36.07 -30.46 -3.80
C SER A 22 34.58 -30.17 -3.99
N PRO A 23 33.72 -30.47 -3.01
CA PRO A 23 32.36 -29.95 -3.04
C PRO A 23 32.49 -28.42 -3.06
N GLN A 24 31.96 -27.76 -4.09
CA GLN A 24 31.83 -26.30 -4.04
C GLN A 24 31.01 -25.94 -2.80
N PRO A 25 31.46 -24.96 -1.99
CA PRO A 25 30.71 -24.55 -0.82
C PRO A 25 29.37 -23.94 -1.27
N THR A 26 28.28 -24.50 -0.73
CA THR A 26 27.12 -23.80 -0.16
C THR A 26 26.78 -22.42 -0.75
N SER A 27 25.66 -22.36 -1.50
CA SER A 27 24.86 -21.16 -1.83
C SER A 27 25.56 -19.80 -1.56
N ALA A 28 26.35 -19.32 -2.52
CA ALA A 28 26.98 -18.02 -2.40
C ALA A 28 25.91 -16.91 -2.35
N ILE A 29 25.72 -16.32 -1.16
CA ILE A 29 24.88 -15.14 -0.94
C ILE A 29 25.36 -14.02 -1.87
N VAL A 30 24.42 -13.45 -2.62
CA VAL A 30 24.65 -12.30 -3.49
C VAL A 30 24.24 -11.04 -2.80
N ARG A 31 25.02 -9.99 -3.02
CA ARG A 31 24.82 -8.68 -2.45
C ARG A 31 24.51 -7.65 -3.53
N LEU A 32 23.57 -6.75 -3.24
CA LEU A 32 23.23 -5.60 -4.08
C LEU A 32 23.24 -4.34 -3.21
N SER A 33 24.19 -3.43 -3.46
CA SER A 33 24.20 -2.09 -2.86
C SER A 33 23.29 -1.16 -3.68
N ALA A 34 22.32 -0.50 -3.04
CA ALA A 34 21.31 0.30 -3.74
C ALA A 34 21.18 1.73 -3.18
N GLU A 35 21.10 2.69 -4.09
CA GLU A 35 20.43 3.97 -3.84
C GLU A 35 18.97 3.87 -4.32
N LEU A 36 18.03 4.21 -3.44
CA LEU A 36 16.61 4.05 -3.71
C LEU A 36 15.90 5.39 -3.90
N PHE A 37 15.08 5.48 -4.94
CA PHE A 37 14.31 6.68 -5.28
C PHE A 37 12.85 6.33 -5.55
N VAL A 38 11.94 6.95 -4.81
CA VAL A 38 10.49 6.83 -5.03
C VAL A 38 10.05 7.88 -6.03
N LYS A 39 9.46 7.42 -7.13
CA LYS A 39 9.04 8.23 -8.27
C LYS A 39 7.53 8.20 -8.46
N GLU A 40 6.96 9.34 -8.81
CA GLU A 40 5.54 9.46 -9.19
C GLU A 40 5.31 9.08 -10.66
N THR A 41 6.34 9.17 -11.52
CA THR A 41 6.26 8.81 -12.94
C THR A 41 7.47 8.01 -13.42
N VAL A 42 7.29 7.21 -14.47
CA VAL A 42 8.35 6.33 -15.01
C VAL A 42 9.50 7.13 -15.64
N TYR A 43 9.18 8.15 -16.44
CA TYR A 43 10.18 8.94 -17.17
C TYR A 43 10.76 10.11 -16.39
N ALA A 44 10.47 10.21 -15.09
CA ALA A 44 11.16 11.14 -14.21
C ALA A 44 12.68 10.82 -14.18
N ARG A 45 13.52 11.85 -14.11
CA ARG A 45 14.99 11.71 -14.04
C ARG A 45 15.42 10.75 -12.93
N ASP A 46 16.56 10.08 -13.08
CA ASP A 46 16.96 8.99 -12.18
C ASP A 46 17.06 9.40 -10.70
N HIS A 47 17.60 10.59 -10.43
CA HIS A 47 17.67 11.15 -9.07
C HIS A 47 16.53 12.12 -8.73
N SER A 48 15.47 12.15 -9.56
CA SER A 48 14.27 12.89 -9.21
C SER A 48 13.31 11.97 -8.46
N GLY A 49 12.71 12.50 -7.39
CA GLY A 49 11.85 11.75 -6.49
C GLY A 49 12.35 11.78 -5.05
N LYS A 50 11.62 11.11 -4.17
CA LYS A 50 11.98 11.00 -2.77
C LYS A 50 13.10 9.99 -2.62
N ARG A 51 14.29 10.44 -2.23
CA ARG A 51 15.41 9.57 -1.89
C ARG A 51 15.14 8.85 -0.57
N LEU A 52 15.31 7.54 -0.56
CA LEU A 52 15.29 6.72 0.66
C LEU A 52 16.72 6.48 1.15
N PRO A 53 16.93 6.07 2.41
CA PRO A 53 18.24 5.66 2.88
C PRO A 53 18.83 4.57 1.96
N PRO A 54 20.09 4.67 1.54
CA PRO A 54 20.75 3.60 0.82
C PRO A 54 20.67 2.28 1.60
N HIS A 55 20.51 1.17 0.89
CA HIS A 55 20.34 -0.13 1.50
C HIS A 55 21.15 -1.19 0.78
N ILE A 56 21.58 -2.20 1.52
CA ILE A 56 22.30 -3.35 1.00
C ILE A 56 21.38 -4.55 1.15
N PHE A 57 21.04 -5.16 0.02
CA PHE A 57 20.24 -6.37 -0.03
C PHE A 57 21.16 -7.58 -0.18
N GLU A 58 20.82 -8.67 0.51
CA GLU A 58 21.61 -9.90 0.54
C GLU A 58 20.68 -11.09 0.45
N ALA A 59 20.87 -11.93 -0.57
CA ALA A 59 19.99 -13.07 -0.82
C ALA A 59 20.72 -14.23 -1.52
N GLU A 60 20.18 -15.44 -1.35
CA GLU A 60 20.73 -16.66 -1.96
C GLU A 60 20.38 -16.80 -3.45
N SER A 61 19.36 -16.08 -3.92
CA SER A 61 18.89 -16.12 -5.31
C SER A 61 18.34 -14.76 -5.76
N TRP A 62 18.22 -14.58 -7.07
CA TRP A 62 17.60 -13.38 -7.65
C TRP A 62 16.11 -13.24 -7.26
N ASP A 63 15.37 -14.34 -7.15
CA ASP A 63 13.96 -14.26 -6.74
C ASP A 63 13.82 -13.85 -5.27
N ALA A 64 14.67 -14.39 -4.38
CA ALA A 64 14.72 -13.95 -2.99
C ALA A 64 15.14 -12.48 -2.88
N MET A 65 16.09 -12.03 -3.71
CA MET A 65 16.50 -10.63 -3.82
C MET A 65 15.33 -9.71 -4.20
N LYS A 66 14.55 -10.08 -5.23
CA LYS A 66 13.35 -9.31 -5.64
C LYS A 66 12.35 -9.20 -4.50
N THR A 67 12.06 -10.30 -3.81
CA THR A 67 11.14 -10.29 -2.66
C THR A 67 11.65 -9.36 -1.56
N GLN A 68 12.94 -9.40 -1.22
CA GLN A 68 13.52 -8.54 -0.19
C GLN A 68 13.45 -7.05 -0.58
N ILE A 69 13.83 -6.71 -1.82
CA ILE A 69 13.73 -5.35 -2.36
C ILE A 69 12.28 -4.86 -2.33
N PHE A 70 11.36 -5.70 -2.80
CA PHE A 70 9.93 -5.37 -2.83
C PHE A 70 9.37 -5.12 -1.44
N SER A 71 9.59 -6.03 -0.49
CA SER A 71 9.14 -5.89 0.89
C SER A 71 9.71 -4.63 1.56
N HIS A 72 10.97 -4.28 1.29
CA HIS A 72 11.58 -3.06 1.80
C HIS A 72 10.92 -1.80 1.24
N CYS A 73 10.53 -1.82 -0.04
CA CYS A 73 9.97 -0.65 -0.73
C CYS A 73 8.45 -0.54 -0.64
N LEU A 74 7.75 -1.61 -0.22
CA LEU A 74 6.29 -1.70 -0.15
C LEU A 74 5.63 -0.53 0.61
N PRO A 75 6.16 -0.03 1.75
CA PRO A 75 5.57 1.12 2.46
C PRO A 75 5.56 2.43 1.66
N HIS A 76 6.25 2.48 0.53
CA HIS A 76 6.32 3.64 -0.36
C HIS A 76 5.56 3.44 -1.68
N MET A 77 4.96 2.27 -1.87
CA MET A 77 4.09 1.95 -2.99
C MET A 77 2.63 2.18 -2.59
N MET A 78 1.82 2.48 -3.59
CA MET A 78 0.37 2.54 -3.52
C MET A 78 -0.20 1.50 -4.49
N ASN A 79 -1.50 1.26 -4.41
CA ASN A 79 -2.16 0.39 -5.36
C ASN A 79 -1.96 0.89 -6.80
N LYS A 80 -1.82 -0.07 -7.73
CA LYS A 80 -1.46 0.18 -9.12
C LYS A 80 -2.47 1.10 -9.82
N ALA A 81 -1.99 2.14 -10.49
CA ALA A 81 -2.79 2.93 -11.40
C ALA A 81 -3.06 2.15 -12.70
N THR A 82 -4.31 2.13 -13.13
CA THR A 82 -4.77 1.45 -14.34
C THR A 82 -5.62 2.41 -15.17
N TYR A 83 -5.70 2.19 -16.48
CA TYR A 83 -6.60 2.98 -17.33
C TYR A 83 -7.24 2.10 -18.41
N VAL A 84 -8.37 2.57 -18.93
CA VAL A 84 -9.08 1.93 -20.04
C VAL A 84 -9.45 3.00 -21.08
N GLY A 85 -9.31 2.64 -22.36
CA GLY A 85 -9.77 3.45 -23.50
C GLY A 85 -8.90 4.66 -23.85
N GLU A 86 -9.35 5.38 -24.87
CA GLU A 86 -8.84 6.68 -25.30
C GLU A 86 -10.01 7.67 -25.44
N PRO A 87 -10.03 8.81 -24.71
CA PRO A 87 -9.05 9.25 -23.72
C PRO A 87 -9.00 8.35 -22.49
N CYS A 88 -7.85 8.32 -21.82
CA CYS A 88 -7.59 7.44 -20.67
C CYS A 88 -8.55 7.74 -19.51
N VAL A 89 -9.40 6.76 -19.18
CA VAL A 89 -10.17 6.76 -17.93
C VAL A 89 -9.35 6.04 -16.87
N TRP A 90 -8.81 6.79 -15.93
CA TRP A 90 -7.93 6.31 -14.88
C TRP A 90 -8.71 5.68 -13.72
N SER A 91 -8.08 4.70 -13.09
CA SER A 91 -8.57 3.98 -11.92
C SER A 91 -7.39 3.50 -11.08
N VAL A 92 -7.68 3.09 -9.85
CA VAL A 92 -6.72 2.48 -8.93
C VAL A 92 -7.16 1.04 -8.70
N SER A 93 -6.25 0.09 -8.84
CA SER A 93 -6.51 -1.32 -8.53
C SER A 93 -6.94 -1.48 -7.07
N ASN A 94 -7.88 -2.37 -6.80
CA ASN A 94 -8.26 -2.70 -5.43
C ASN A 94 -7.26 -3.67 -4.77
N GLU A 95 -6.41 -4.30 -5.55
CA GLU A 95 -5.40 -5.26 -5.07
C GLU A 95 -4.15 -4.53 -4.58
N SER A 96 -3.66 -4.93 -3.41
CA SER A 96 -2.39 -4.44 -2.89
C SER A 96 -1.22 -4.96 -3.74
N PRO A 97 -0.16 -4.15 -3.93
CA PRO A 97 1.01 -4.56 -4.70
C PRO A 97 1.61 -5.87 -4.18
N SER A 98 1.85 -6.81 -5.08
CA SER A 98 2.47 -8.10 -4.76
C SER A 98 3.86 -8.22 -5.37
N ALA A 99 4.72 -9.08 -4.80
CA ALA A 99 6.07 -9.31 -5.33
C ALA A 99 6.07 -9.89 -6.77
N LEU A 100 4.95 -10.45 -7.23
CA LEU A 100 4.79 -10.87 -8.63
C LEU A 100 4.78 -9.68 -9.60
N GLU A 101 4.37 -8.51 -9.14
CA GLU A 101 4.36 -7.24 -9.88
C GLU A 101 5.67 -6.46 -9.72
N PHE A 102 6.77 -7.13 -9.36
CA PHE A 102 8.07 -6.49 -9.14
C PHE A 102 8.46 -5.53 -10.27
N GLU A 103 8.38 -6.00 -11.52
CA GLU A 103 8.75 -5.21 -12.71
C GLU A 103 7.80 -4.05 -13.01
N THR A 104 6.59 -4.07 -12.45
CA THR A 104 5.61 -2.98 -12.54
C THR A 104 5.96 -1.84 -11.59
N PHE A 105 6.51 -2.17 -10.41
CA PHE A 105 6.76 -1.20 -9.36
C PHE A 105 8.24 -0.84 -9.20
N VAL A 106 9.16 -1.67 -9.67
CA VAL A 106 10.59 -1.52 -9.42
C VAL A 106 11.37 -1.61 -10.72
N SER A 107 12.27 -0.66 -10.93
CA SER A 107 13.27 -0.71 -11.99
C SER A 107 14.66 -0.58 -11.38
N ILE A 108 15.54 -1.53 -11.66
CA ILE A 108 16.93 -1.50 -11.22
C ILE A 108 17.81 -1.10 -12.39
N LYS A 109 18.78 -0.23 -12.15
CA LYS A 109 19.76 0.22 -13.14
C LYS A 109 21.15 0.26 -12.56
N LEU A 110 22.15 0.05 -13.41
CA LEU A 110 23.54 0.35 -13.14
C LEU A 110 24.07 1.32 -14.20
N GLY A 111 24.34 2.55 -13.79
CA GLY A 111 24.62 3.65 -14.72
C GLY A 111 23.45 3.85 -15.69
N ARG A 112 23.72 3.68 -16.99
CA ARG A 112 22.70 3.82 -18.06
C ARG A 112 21.95 2.52 -18.37
N ASN A 113 22.42 1.38 -17.85
CA ASN A 113 21.92 0.07 -18.22
C ASN A 113 20.82 -0.38 -17.25
N ILE A 114 19.67 -0.77 -17.79
CA ILE A 114 18.60 -1.39 -17.01
C ILE A 114 19.01 -2.82 -16.69
N PHE A 115 18.98 -3.16 -15.40
CA PHE A 115 19.24 -4.51 -14.93
C PHE A 115 17.93 -5.30 -14.91
N LYS A 116 17.76 -6.16 -15.91
CA LYS A 116 16.60 -7.05 -16.06
C LYS A 116 17.07 -8.44 -16.50
N PRO A 117 17.51 -9.30 -15.56
CA PRO A 117 17.99 -10.64 -15.90
C PRO A 117 16.83 -11.51 -16.37
N THR A 118 17.07 -12.37 -17.37
CA THR A 118 16.07 -13.30 -17.91
C THR A 118 15.96 -14.61 -17.12
N ASN A 119 16.99 -14.93 -16.33
CA ASN A 119 17.02 -16.08 -15.44
C ASN A 119 17.89 -15.82 -14.20
N THR A 120 17.71 -16.65 -13.17
CA THR A 120 18.37 -16.52 -11.87
C THR A 120 19.89 -16.57 -11.97
N SER A 121 20.45 -17.47 -12.81
CA SER A 121 21.90 -17.60 -12.97
C SER A 121 22.55 -16.37 -13.60
N GLN A 122 21.88 -15.75 -14.58
CA GLN A 122 22.33 -14.51 -15.19
C GLN A 122 22.33 -13.36 -14.17
N GLY A 123 21.25 -13.24 -13.39
CA GLY A 123 21.15 -12.22 -12.35
C GLY A 123 22.22 -12.40 -11.27
N HIS A 124 22.40 -13.64 -10.80
CA HIS A 124 23.40 -14.01 -9.80
C HIS A 124 24.82 -13.65 -10.26
N ARG A 125 25.22 -14.06 -11.48
CA ARG A 125 26.52 -13.72 -12.06
C ARG A 125 26.72 -12.22 -12.22
N TYR A 126 25.72 -11.51 -12.75
CA TYR A 126 25.83 -10.06 -12.96
C TYR A 126 26.04 -9.31 -11.65
N LEU A 127 25.33 -9.68 -10.59
CA LEU A 127 25.49 -9.07 -9.27
C LEU A 127 26.83 -9.42 -8.62
N GLN A 128 27.37 -10.61 -8.86
CA GLN A 128 28.73 -10.96 -8.43
C GLN A 128 29.80 -10.13 -9.13
N ASP A 129 29.69 -9.96 -10.45
CA ASP A 129 30.61 -9.16 -11.26
C ASP A 129 30.61 -7.68 -10.81
N HIS A 130 29.46 -7.18 -10.33
CA HIS A 130 29.25 -5.79 -9.92
C HIS A 130 29.05 -5.64 -8.40
N ARG A 131 29.65 -6.53 -7.58
CA ARG A 131 29.44 -6.57 -6.12
C ARG A 131 29.85 -5.28 -5.37
N ASN A 132 30.75 -4.50 -5.97
CA ASN A 132 31.28 -3.25 -5.40
C ASN A 132 30.59 -2.02 -5.97
N ASP A 133 29.74 -2.19 -6.98
CA ASP A 133 29.02 -1.09 -7.59
C ASP A 133 27.73 -0.79 -6.84
N THR A 134 27.27 0.45 -6.96
CA THR A 134 26.00 0.87 -6.38
C THR A 134 24.95 1.02 -7.47
N PHE A 135 23.87 0.26 -7.33
CA PHE A 135 22.73 0.25 -8.22
C PHE A 135 21.77 1.38 -7.87
N THR A 136 21.05 1.87 -8.88
CA THR A 136 19.90 2.76 -8.69
C THR A 136 18.64 1.92 -8.74
N VAL A 137 17.86 1.95 -7.66
CA VAL A 137 16.55 1.30 -7.57
C VAL A 137 15.48 2.38 -7.62
N ALA A 138 14.76 2.46 -8.75
CA ALA A 138 13.60 3.32 -8.89
C ALA A 138 12.33 2.55 -8.47
N VAL A 139 11.61 3.12 -7.51
CA VAL A 139 10.33 2.60 -7.00
C VAL A 139 9.21 3.49 -7.54
N PHE A 140 8.35 2.96 -8.38
CA PHE A 140 7.21 3.67 -8.94
C PHE A 140 6.03 3.59 -7.99
N LYS A 141 5.63 4.72 -7.40
CA LYS A 141 4.60 4.78 -6.37
C LYS A 141 3.27 4.15 -6.80
N TRP A 142 2.86 4.35 -8.06
CA TRP A 142 1.58 3.86 -8.60
C TRP A 142 1.76 2.74 -9.64
N GLY A 143 2.95 2.14 -9.71
CA GLY A 143 3.34 1.25 -10.81
C GLY A 143 3.76 2.01 -12.07
N ASN A 144 3.95 1.28 -13.17
CA ASN A 144 4.60 1.76 -14.39
C ASN A 144 3.67 2.30 -15.48
N ASN A 145 2.37 2.47 -15.20
CA ASN A 145 1.42 3.03 -16.19
C ASN A 145 1.46 4.56 -16.26
N ILE A 146 1.90 5.24 -15.19
CA ILE A 146 2.04 6.70 -15.16
C ILE A 146 3.41 7.06 -15.74
N ASN A 147 3.46 7.37 -17.03
CA ASN A 147 4.73 7.56 -17.72
C ASN A 147 5.30 8.96 -17.53
N ASN A 148 4.45 9.97 -17.67
CA ASN A 148 4.86 11.37 -17.72
C ASN A 148 4.00 12.27 -16.80
N ALA A 149 4.32 13.56 -16.75
CA ALA A 149 3.64 14.52 -15.88
C ALA A 149 2.17 14.76 -16.27
N SER A 150 1.82 14.65 -17.56
CA SER A 150 0.43 14.77 -18.04
C SER A 150 -0.41 13.58 -17.55
N ASP A 151 0.10 12.35 -17.67
CA ASP A 151 -0.57 11.15 -17.16
C ASP A 151 -0.80 11.28 -15.65
N LEU A 152 0.21 11.75 -14.91
CA LEU A 152 0.12 11.96 -13.48
C LEU A 152 -0.96 12.99 -13.13
N GLN A 153 -1.02 14.09 -13.85
CA GLN A 153 -2.02 15.13 -13.61
C GLN A 153 -3.45 14.60 -13.86
N GLN A 154 -3.67 13.92 -14.99
CA GLN A 154 -4.95 13.30 -15.30
C GLN A 154 -5.37 12.26 -14.25
N PHE A 155 -4.43 11.40 -13.84
CA PHE A 155 -4.65 10.43 -12.76
C PHE A 155 -4.98 11.12 -11.43
N GLN A 156 -4.27 12.20 -11.08
CA GLN A 156 -4.52 12.95 -9.85
C GLN A 156 -5.92 13.56 -9.85
N ASP A 157 -6.32 14.20 -10.94
CA ASP A 157 -7.64 14.82 -11.06
C ASP A 157 -8.79 13.78 -11.05
N GLN A 158 -8.57 12.59 -11.63
CA GLN A 158 -9.59 11.54 -11.71
C GLN A 158 -9.68 10.65 -10.47
N CYS A 159 -8.57 10.38 -9.77
CA CYS A 159 -8.51 9.30 -8.76
C CYS A 159 -8.02 9.73 -7.38
N ILE A 160 -7.35 10.87 -7.25
CA ILE A 160 -6.67 11.26 -6.01
C ILE A 160 -7.30 12.51 -5.40
N GLN A 161 -7.44 13.58 -6.19
CA GLN A 161 -7.90 14.86 -5.71
C GLN A 161 -9.43 14.95 -5.75
N PRO A 162 -10.05 15.74 -4.85
CA PRO A 162 -11.49 15.99 -4.92
C PRO A 162 -11.89 16.63 -6.26
N PRO A 163 -13.02 16.23 -6.88
CA PRO A 163 -13.46 16.78 -8.16
C PRO A 163 -13.76 18.27 -8.11
N THR A 164 -14.38 18.73 -7.02
CA THR A 164 -14.67 20.14 -6.80
C THR A 164 -13.80 20.67 -5.68
N ARG A 165 -13.03 21.71 -5.98
CA ARG A 165 -12.09 22.35 -5.05
C ARG A 165 -12.43 23.81 -4.82
N ASP A 166 -12.10 24.30 -3.64
CA ASP A 166 -12.13 25.73 -3.34
C ASP A 166 -10.91 26.47 -3.92
N ARG A 167 -10.83 27.78 -3.69
CA ARG A 167 -9.71 28.62 -4.16
C ARG A 167 -8.36 28.24 -3.55
N ALA A 168 -8.35 27.53 -2.42
CA ALA A 168 -7.15 27.05 -1.74
C ALA A 168 -6.76 25.62 -2.17
N GLY A 169 -7.55 24.98 -3.05
CA GLY A 169 -7.32 23.62 -3.52
C GLY A 169 -7.84 22.52 -2.59
N ALA A 170 -8.55 22.87 -1.51
CA ALA A 170 -9.21 21.91 -0.63
C ALA A 170 -10.55 21.45 -1.23
N ALA A 171 -11.13 20.36 -0.71
CA ALA A 171 -12.47 19.93 -1.11
C ALA A 171 -13.48 21.06 -0.87
N SER A 172 -14.34 21.34 -1.86
CA SER A 172 -15.35 22.40 -1.71
C SER A 172 -16.38 22.07 -0.63
N GLU A 173 -17.06 23.11 -0.13
CA GLU A 173 -18.19 22.94 0.79
C GLU A 173 -19.31 22.07 0.19
N SER A 174 -19.54 22.16 -1.13
CA SER A 174 -20.52 21.29 -1.82
C SER A 174 -20.13 19.81 -1.77
N MET A 175 -18.84 19.48 -1.90
CA MET A 175 -18.36 18.10 -1.72
C MET A 175 -18.52 17.65 -0.26
N HIS A 176 -18.24 18.54 0.69
CA HIS A 176 -18.42 18.27 2.11
C HIS A 176 -19.88 17.91 2.43
N GLN A 177 -20.84 18.69 1.95
CA GLN A 177 -22.26 18.42 2.10
C GLN A 177 -22.69 17.12 1.42
N SER A 178 -22.15 16.83 0.23
CA SER A 178 -22.42 15.58 -0.48
C SER A 178 -21.97 14.35 0.31
N ILE A 179 -20.76 14.36 0.89
CA ILE A 179 -20.26 13.24 1.70
C ILE A 179 -21.07 13.10 2.99
N VAL A 180 -21.46 14.21 3.64
CA VAL A 180 -22.34 14.18 4.81
C VAL A 180 -23.69 13.53 4.47
N ALA A 181 -24.29 13.89 3.33
CA ALA A 181 -25.55 13.30 2.88
C ALA A 181 -25.41 11.79 2.65
N GLN A 182 -24.35 11.34 1.98
CA GLN A 182 -24.07 9.92 1.75
C GLN A 182 -23.83 9.14 3.05
N LEU A 183 -23.12 9.74 4.02
CA LEU A 183 -22.92 9.13 5.34
C LEU A 183 -24.24 8.98 6.10
N LYS A 184 -25.08 10.01 6.11
CA LYS A 184 -26.40 9.97 6.76
C LYS A 184 -27.34 8.98 6.07
N GLU A 185 -27.30 8.90 4.74
CA GLU A 185 -28.07 7.90 3.99
C GLU A 185 -27.63 6.48 4.36
N LYS A 186 -26.32 6.24 4.44
CA LYS A 186 -25.77 4.91 4.75
C LYS A 186 -25.98 4.51 6.21
N TRP A 187 -25.80 5.44 7.15
CA TRP A 187 -25.64 5.14 8.57
C TRP A 187 -26.62 5.84 9.50
N GLY A 188 -27.42 6.78 9.00
CA GLY A 188 -28.37 7.57 9.82
C GLY A 188 -29.51 6.75 10.43
N HIS A 189 -29.69 5.50 9.98
CA HIS A 189 -30.62 4.55 10.59
C HIS A 189 -30.01 3.77 11.77
N VAL A 190 -28.69 3.82 11.95
CA VAL A 190 -27.96 3.16 13.06
C VAL A 190 -27.50 4.21 14.08
N TYR A 191 -26.99 5.33 13.59
CA TYR A 191 -26.40 6.38 14.39
C TYR A 191 -27.18 7.68 14.23
N ASN A 192 -27.54 8.29 15.35
CA ASN A 192 -28.04 9.65 15.45
C ASN A 192 -26.92 10.56 15.97
N GLY A 193 -26.83 11.78 15.47
CA GLY A 193 -25.81 12.71 15.92
C GLY A 193 -25.96 14.08 15.29
N PHE A 194 -25.36 15.09 15.92
CA PHE A 194 -25.38 16.46 15.42
C PHE A 194 -24.74 16.56 14.04
N ASP A 195 -25.19 17.55 13.25
CA ASP A 195 -24.63 17.81 11.92
C ASP A 195 -23.11 18.03 11.95
N ALA A 196 -22.62 18.69 13.00
CA ALA A 196 -21.20 18.88 13.25
C ALA A 196 -20.43 17.55 13.36
N THR A 197 -21.01 16.51 13.98
CA THR A 197 -20.38 15.19 14.12
C THR A 197 -20.23 14.51 12.75
N TRP A 198 -21.29 14.54 11.94
CA TRP A 198 -21.25 14.02 10.57
C TRP A 198 -20.23 14.76 9.71
N ARG A 199 -20.14 16.09 9.89
CA ARG A 199 -19.14 16.93 9.23
C ARG A 199 -17.70 16.56 9.59
N ILE A 200 -17.42 16.23 10.86
CA ILE A 200 -16.08 15.73 11.26
C ILE A 200 -15.76 14.41 10.54
N GLY A 201 -16.73 13.50 10.45
CA GLY A 201 -16.58 12.25 9.69
C GLY A 201 -16.29 12.49 8.20
N ALA A 202 -17.09 13.35 7.55
CA ALA A 202 -16.91 13.72 6.16
C ALA A 202 -15.54 14.37 5.89
N ALA A 203 -15.09 15.27 6.77
CA ALA A 203 -13.76 15.87 6.68
C ALA A 203 -12.64 14.82 6.77
N GLY A 204 -12.82 13.75 7.56
CA GLY A 204 -11.90 12.62 7.61
C GLY A 204 -11.79 11.88 6.27
N ILE A 205 -12.93 11.63 5.62
CA ILE A 205 -12.98 10.95 4.32
C ILE A 205 -12.36 11.82 3.23
N LEU A 206 -12.70 13.12 3.19
CA LEU A 206 -12.21 14.06 2.18
C LEU A 206 -10.69 14.30 2.22
N LYS A 207 -10.03 13.98 3.34
CA LYS A 207 -8.56 13.97 3.44
C LYS A 207 -7.91 12.77 2.75
N GLN A 208 -8.66 11.70 2.52
CA GLN A 208 -8.19 10.51 1.84
C GLN A 208 -8.26 10.69 0.31
N PRO A 209 -7.50 9.90 -0.47
CA PRO A 209 -7.62 9.92 -1.93
C PRO A 209 -9.04 9.60 -2.40
N LEU A 210 -9.49 10.26 -3.48
CA LEU A 210 -10.85 10.14 -4.00
C LEU A 210 -11.31 8.68 -4.21
N HIS A 211 -10.44 7.81 -4.76
CA HIS A 211 -10.76 6.41 -5.00
C HIS A 211 -11.11 5.61 -3.73
N THR A 212 -10.74 6.08 -2.53
CA THR A 212 -11.08 5.41 -1.25
C THR A 212 -12.35 5.95 -0.61
N HIS A 213 -12.98 7.00 -1.15
CA HIS A 213 -14.13 7.64 -0.49
C HIS A 213 -15.32 6.69 -0.40
N SER A 214 -15.61 5.94 -1.46
CA SER A 214 -16.74 5.00 -1.50
C SER A 214 -16.61 3.88 -0.47
N SER A 215 -15.40 3.34 -0.30
CA SER A 215 -15.12 2.32 0.72
C SER A 215 -15.15 2.91 2.12
N ALA A 216 -14.64 4.13 2.31
CA ALA A 216 -14.69 4.82 3.60
C ALA A 216 -16.12 5.15 4.05
N ILE A 217 -17.01 5.56 3.13
CA ILE A 217 -18.45 5.77 3.42
C ILE A 217 -19.12 4.45 3.80
N SER A 218 -18.67 3.34 3.22
CA SER A 218 -19.21 2.01 3.50
C SER A 218 -18.80 1.45 4.86
N LEU A 219 -17.88 2.11 5.58
CA LEU A 219 -17.49 1.77 6.95
C LEU A 219 -18.29 2.62 7.95
N PRO A 220 -18.59 2.09 9.15
CA PRO A 220 -19.26 2.86 10.19
C PRO A 220 -18.38 4.04 10.62
N PRO A 221 -18.96 5.07 11.30
CA PRO A 221 -18.18 6.17 11.84
C PRO A 221 -16.97 5.68 12.64
N PRO A 222 -15.79 6.29 12.48
CA PRO A 222 -14.57 5.89 13.18
C PRO A 222 -14.77 5.75 14.69
N ALA A 223 -14.07 4.79 15.31
CA ALA A 223 -14.22 4.50 16.74
C ALA A 223 -14.02 5.74 17.64
N ASN A 224 -13.11 6.65 17.26
CA ASN A 224 -12.87 7.89 17.97
C ASN A 224 -14.03 8.90 17.86
N LEU A 225 -14.99 8.72 16.95
CA LEU A 225 -16.19 9.55 16.81
C LEU A 225 -17.44 8.87 17.36
N LEU A 226 -17.42 7.56 17.64
CA LEU A 226 -18.62 6.82 18.09
C LEU A 226 -19.24 7.40 19.36
N HIS A 227 -18.44 7.95 20.27
CA HIS A 227 -18.93 8.59 21.50
C HIS A 227 -19.74 9.87 21.26
N LEU A 228 -19.70 10.42 20.05
CA LEU A 228 -20.48 11.60 19.64
C LEU A 228 -21.79 11.23 18.93
N PHE A 229 -22.05 9.93 18.76
CA PHE A 229 -23.27 9.41 18.19
C PHE A 229 -24.09 8.67 19.25
N GLU A 230 -25.39 8.82 19.17
CA GLU A 230 -26.36 7.99 19.88
C GLU A 230 -26.82 6.87 18.95
N ARG A 231 -27.10 5.68 19.49
CA ARG A 231 -27.72 4.61 18.71
C ARG A 231 -29.19 4.97 18.46
N VAL A 232 -29.65 4.86 17.22
CA VAL A 232 -31.07 5.02 16.93
C VAL A 232 -31.83 3.84 17.54
N PRO A 233 -32.80 4.08 18.46
CA PRO A 233 -33.56 2.99 19.06
C PRO A 233 -34.40 2.29 17.99
N TYR A 234 -34.36 0.96 17.97
CA TYR A 234 -35.15 0.19 17.02
C TYR A 234 -36.59 0.05 17.53
N GLY A 235 -37.56 -0.18 16.65
CA GLY A 235 -38.98 -0.13 17.01
C GLY A 235 -39.42 -1.03 18.18
N ALA A 236 -38.68 -2.10 18.48
CA ALA A 236 -38.91 -2.90 19.68
C ALA A 236 -38.47 -2.17 20.97
N GLU A 237 -37.33 -1.51 20.96
CA GLU A 237 -36.82 -0.70 22.08
C GLU A 237 -37.76 0.48 22.36
N VAL A 238 -38.22 1.17 21.31
CA VAL A 238 -39.23 2.25 21.43
C VAL A 238 -40.52 1.76 22.07
N ARG A 239 -41.03 0.59 21.66
CA ARG A 239 -42.25 0.00 22.26
C ARG A 239 -42.05 -0.39 23.71
N ILE A 240 -40.88 -0.91 24.08
CA ILE A 240 -40.55 -1.27 25.46
C ILE A 240 -40.47 -0.01 26.33
N GLU A 241 -39.81 1.04 25.84
CA GLU A 241 -39.67 2.30 26.55
C GLU A 241 -41.04 2.97 26.77
N GLN A 242 -41.89 3.00 25.74
CA GLN A 242 -43.28 3.46 25.86
C GLN A 242 -44.09 2.63 26.87
N ALA A 243 -43.94 1.30 26.84
CA ALA A 243 -44.61 0.45 27.82
C ALA A 243 -44.15 0.75 29.25
N GLN A 244 -42.84 0.93 29.47
CA GLN A 244 -42.28 1.32 30.77
C GLN A 244 -42.82 2.66 31.25
N GLN A 245 -42.85 3.67 30.38
CA GLN A 245 -43.43 4.98 30.71
C GLN A 245 -44.92 4.87 31.11
N ASN A 246 -45.70 4.07 30.39
CA ASN A 246 -47.12 3.85 30.70
C ASN A 246 -47.32 3.14 32.04
N PHE A 247 -46.46 2.16 32.36
CA PHE A 247 -46.49 1.47 33.66
C PHE A 247 -46.14 2.40 34.82
N HIS A 248 -45.13 3.27 34.66
CA HIS A 248 -44.80 4.28 35.65
C HIS A 248 -45.95 5.25 35.89
N LEU A 249 -46.55 5.80 34.83
CA LEU A 249 -47.69 6.70 34.94
C LEU A 249 -48.87 6.05 35.67
N SER A 250 -49.18 4.79 35.35
CA SER A 250 -50.26 4.04 36.00
C SER A 250 -49.99 3.85 37.49
N THR A 251 -48.73 3.56 37.85
CA THR A 251 -48.32 3.40 39.25
C THR A 251 -48.42 4.71 40.01
N ASP A 252 -48.02 5.82 39.40
CA ASP A 252 -48.12 7.15 40.01
C ASP A 252 -49.59 7.56 40.25
N ILE A 253 -50.48 7.26 39.32
CA ILE A 253 -51.93 7.50 39.49
C ILE A 253 -52.48 6.69 40.67
N VAL A 254 -52.16 5.40 40.75
CA VAL A 254 -52.62 4.55 41.87
C VAL A 254 -52.08 5.07 43.20
N ASN A 255 -50.80 5.43 43.25
CA ASN A 255 -50.20 6.00 44.46
C ASN A 255 -50.83 7.34 44.86
N ALA A 256 -51.19 8.19 43.89
CA ALA A 256 -51.91 9.43 44.16
C ALA A 256 -53.31 9.15 44.72
N CYS A 257 -54.06 8.24 44.12
CA CYS A 257 -55.38 7.85 44.62
C CYS A 257 -55.33 7.22 46.01
N LEU A 258 -54.31 6.43 46.32
CA LEU A 258 -54.10 5.87 47.66
C LEU A 258 -53.81 6.96 48.70
N LYS A 259 -52.96 7.93 48.36
CA LYS A 259 -52.70 9.10 49.22
C LYS A 259 -53.97 9.92 49.48
N ASP A 260 -54.79 10.13 48.46
CA ASP A 260 -56.05 10.86 48.61
C ASP A 260 -57.04 10.11 49.52
N TYR A 261 -57.03 8.77 49.48
CA TYR A 261 -57.82 7.93 50.39
C TYR A 261 -57.35 8.02 51.85
N ASP A 262 -56.04 8.06 52.10
CA ASP A 262 -55.47 8.19 53.45
C ASP A 262 -55.71 9.58 54.09
N VAL A 263 -56.02 10.61 53.29
CA VAL A 263 -56.35 11.97 53.78
C VAL A 263 -57.84 12.12 54.11
N LEU A 264 -58.69 11.23 53.61
CA LEU A 264 -60.15 11.25 53.81
C LEU A 264 -60.64 10.36 54.96
N MET A 265 -59.76 9.56 55.57
CA MET A 265 -60.00 8.83 56.83
C MET A 265 -59.34 9.53 58.02
#